data_AF-A0A345CUF4-F1
#
_entry.id   AF-A0A345CUF4-F1
#
_cell.length_a   1.000
_cell.length_b   1.000
_cell.length_c   1.000
_cell.angle_alpha   90.00
_cell.angle_beta   90.00
_cell.angle_gamma   90.00
#
_symmetry.space_group_name_H-M   'P 1'
#
loop_
_entity.id
_entity.type
_entity.pdbx_description
1 polymer ?
#
loop_
_entity_poly.entity_id
_entity_poly.type
_entity_poly.pdbx_seq_one_letter_code
_entity_poly.pdbx_strand_id
1 'polypeptide(L)'
;MLGRTVYKNTVDISPNAPGFVHPSVHRSIRQKVADGWTNLDLMKNGYAPIGPDGKQMNLHHVLGQEPGPMAELVSSTHKQYHKELHGLIEDGRSFRHDGSLNYQYDTFRNKYWALRAQDFM
;
A
#
# COMPACT_ATOMS: atom_id res chain seq x y z
N MET A 1 -1.98 -2.84 16.31
CA MET A 1 -3.11 -3.75 16.06
C MET A 1 -2.83 -4.57 14.81
N LEU A 2 -2.28 -5.77 14.97
CA LEU A 2 -2.10 -6.78 13.91
C LEU A 2 -3.35 -7.69 13.76
N GLY A 3 -4.53 -7.18 14.14
CA GLY A 3 -5.79 -7.92 14.12
C GLY A 3 -6.74 -7.54 12.98
N ARG A 4 -6.25 -6.82 11.96
CA ARG A 4 -7.06 -6.44 10.80
C ARG A 4 -7.04 -7.55 9.77
N THR A 5 -8.19 -7.80 9.17
CA THR A 5 -8.25 -8.61 7.95
C THR A 5 -7.65 -7.82 6.81
N VAL A 6 -6.66 -8.40 6.13
CA VAL A 6 -6.09 -7.85 4.90
C VAL A 6 -6.20 -8.89 3.79
N TYR A 7 -6.93 -8.54 2.74
CA TYR A 7 -7.03 -9.34 1.52
C TYR A 7 -5.75 -9.14 0.71
N LYS A 8 -4.85 -10.13 0.80
CA LYS A 8 -3.54 -10.11 0.16
C LYS A 8 -3.67 -10.35 -1.34
N ASN A 9 -2.91 -9.61 -2.12
CA ASN A 9 -2.66 -9.86 -3.52
C ASN A 9 -1.51 -10.88 -3.64
N THR A 10 -1.82 -12.05 -4.20
CA THR A 10 -0.89 -13.18 -4.33
C THR A 10 -0.20 -13.24 -5.69
N VAL A 11 -0.53 -12.34 -6.61
CA VAL A 11 -0.08 -12.38 -8.01
C VAL A 11 0.87 -11.22 -8.33
N ASP A 12 0.53 -10.01 -7.88
CA ASP A 12 1.19 -8.78 -8.31
C ASP A 12 2.33 -8.33 -7.38
N ILE A 13 2.55 -9.04 -6.27
CA ILE A 13 3.62 -8.73 -5.31
C ILE A 13 4.75 -9.74 -5.48
N SER A 14 5.92 -9.22 -5.89
CA SER A 14 7.17 -9.96 -5.99
C SER A 14 8.18 -9.43 -4.97
N PRO A 15 9.03 -10.26 -4.35
CA PRO A 15 10.09 -9.81 -3.44
C PRO A 15 11.34 -9.28 -4.17
N ASN A 16 11.46 -9.51 -5.48
CA ASN A 16 12.66 -9.21 -6.25
C ASN A 16 12.83 -7.70 -6.52
N ALA A 17 13.97 -7.34 -7.13
CA ALA A 17 14.16 -6.00 -7.67
C ALA A 17 13.05 -5.68 -8.72
N PRO A 18 12.40 -4.51 -8.63
CA PRO A 18 11.38 -4.15 -9.60
C PRO A 18 12.01 -3.90 -10.98
N GLY A 19 11.39 -4.42 -12.04
CA GLY A 19 11.88 -4.24 -13.41
C GLY A 19 11.70 -2.81 -13.93
N PHE A 20 10.73 -2.06 -13.39
CA PHE A 20 10.46 -0.67 -13.76
C PHE A 20 9.89 0.09 -12.56
N VAL A 21 10.28 1.36 -12.42
CA VAL A 21 9.71 2.28 -11.43
C VAL A 21 9.18 3.52 -12.15
N HIS A 22 7.87 3.75 -12.03
CA HIS A 22 7.19 4.85 -12.68
C HIS A 22 7.67 6.21 -12.12
N PRO A 23 7.88 7.24 -12.96
CA PRO A 23 8.33 8.58 -12.51
C PRO A 23 7.39 9.30 -11.54
N SER A 24 6.16 8.83 -11.35
CA SER A 24 5.25 9.36 -10.34
C SER A 24 5.51 8.82 -8.93
N VAL A 25 6.30 7.75 -8.79
CA VAL A 25 6.68 7.22 -7.48
C VAL A 25 7.52 8.27 -6.75
N HIS A 26 7.31 8.43 -5.45
CA HIS A 26 8.01 9.44 -4.65
C HIS A 26 9.54 9.32 -4.80
N ARG A 27 10.23 10.46 -4.92
CA ARG A 27 11.67 10.51 -5.23
C ARG A 27 12.51 9.64 -4.29
N SER A 28 12.19 9.62 -2.99
CA SER A 28 12.93 8.82 -2.02
C SER A 28 12.83 7.31 -2.27
N ILE A 29 11.68 6.82 -2.72
CA ILE A 29 11.49 5.40 -3.05
C ILE A 29 12.22 5.07 -4.35
N ARG A 30 12.15 5.95 -5.35
CA ARG A 30 12.93 5.79 -6.59
C ARG A 30 14.42 5.72 -6.31
N GLN A 31 14.92 6.59 -5.43
CA GLN A 31 16.34 6.58 -5.06
C GLN A 31 16.73 5.26 -4.37
N LYS A 32 15.92 4.76 -3.43
CA LYS A 32 16.17 3.45 -2.79
C LYS A 32 16.29 2.32 -3.80
N VAL A 33 15.37 2.25 -4.75
CA VAL A 33 15.42 1.22 -5.80
C VAL A 33 16.65 1.42 -6.70
N ALA A 34 16.99 2.67 -7.05
CA ALA A 34 18.21 2.98 -7.81
C ALA A 34 19.49 2.59 -7.05
N ASP A 35 19.46 2.65 -5.71
CA ASP A 35 20.54 2.20 -4.82
C ASP A 35 20.53 0.67 -4.60
N GLY A 36 19.70 -0.08 -5.35
CA GLY A 36 19.68 -1.55 -5.35
C GLY A 36 18.63 -2.20 -4.44
N TRP A 37 17.71 -1.42 -3.85
CA TRP A 37 16.67 -2.01 -2.99
C TRP A 37 15.68 -2.84 -3.81
N THR A 38 15.44 -4.06 -3.34
CA THR A 38 14.39 -4.93 -3.84
C THR A 38 13.02 -4.57 -3.23
N ASN A 39 11.95 -5.17 -3.74
CA ASN A 39 10.65 -5.09 -3.09
C ASN A 39 10.66 -5.70 -1.68
N LEU A 40 11.46 -6.73 -1.44
CA LEU A 40 11.66 -7.28 -0.10
C LEU A 40 12.30 -6.25 0.84
N ASP A 41 13.31 -5.51 0.37
CA ASP A 41 13.95 -4.45 1.18
C ASP A 41 13.01 -3.29 1.47
N LEU A 42 12.21 -2.89 0.48
CA LEU A 42 11.15 -1.89 0.68
C LEU A 42 10.18 -2.36 1.76
N MET A 43 9.65 -3.57 1.65
CA MET A 43 8.69 -4.14 2.60
C MET A 43 9.29 -4.27 4.00
N LYS A 44 10.51 -4.82 4.15
CA LYS A 44 11.20 -4.93 5.45
C LYS A 44 11.34 -3.59 6.19
N ASN A 45 11.42 -2.49 5.44
CA ASN A 45 11.48 -1.13 5.98
C ASN A 45 10.11 -0.44 6.06
N GLY A 46 9.03 -1.19 5.89
CA GLY A 46 7.65 -0.71 6.00
C GLY A 46 7.15 0.12 4.82
N TYR A 47 7.86 0.09 3.69
CA TYR A 47 7.40 0.69 2.44
C TYR A 47 6.60 -0.32 1.63
N ALA A 48 5.57 0.17 0.94
CA ALA A 48 4.85 -0.66 -0.02
C ALA A 48 5.81 -1.09 -1.16
N PRO A 49 5.73 -2.35 -1.61
CA PRO A 49 6.51 -2.83 -2.75
C PRO A 49 6.03 -2.15 -4.04
N ILE A 50 6.88 -2.13 -5.07
CA ILE A 50 6.54 -1.71 -6.43
C ILE A 50 5.80 -2.86 -7.12
N GLY A 51 4.57 -2.57 -7.57
CA GLY A 51 3.73 -3.48 -8.34
C GLY A 51 4.04 -3.49 -9.85
N PRO A 52 3.28 -4.26 -10.64
CA PRO A 52 3.52 -4.47 -12.06
C PRO A 52 3.36 -3.21 -12.92
N ASP A 53 2.62 -2.20 -12.43
CA ASP A 53 2.47 -0.91 -13.10
C ASP A 53 3.63 0.07 -12.81
N GLY A 54 4.68 -0.41 -12.12
CA GLY A 54 5.84 0.37 -11.71
C GLY A 54 5.56 1.33 -10.56
N LYS A 55 4.39 1.27 -9.91
CA LYS A 55 4.03 2.13 -8.78
C LYS A 55 3.97 1.32 -7.50
N GLN A 56 4.04 2.00 -6.36
CA GLN A 56 3.85 1.34 -5.08
C GLN A 56 2.43 0.77 -4.98
N MET A 57 2.33 -0.47 -4.48
CA MET A 57 1.05 -1.11 -4.16
C MET A 57 0.27 -0.27 -3.15
N ASN A 58 -1.05 -0.23 -3.32
CA ASN A 58 -1.94 0.47 -2.43
C ASN A 58 -2.54 -0.49 -1.39
N LEU A 59 -2.67 -0.01 -0.14
CA LEU A 59 -3.61 -0.57 0.81
C LEU A 59 -4.89 0.24 0.74
N HIS A 60 -5.96 -0.38 0.26
CA HIS A 60 -7.28 0.21 0.14
C HIS A 60 -8.15 -0.18 1.33
N HIS A 61 -8.89 0.77 1.91
CA HIS A 61 -9.86 0.52 2.98
C HIS A 61 -11.17 0.07 2.38
N VAL A 62 -11.57 -1.18 2.61
CA VAL A 62 -12.74 -1.77 1.94
C VAL A 62 -14.05 -1.07 2.34
N LEU A 63 -14.17 -0.60 3.58
CA LEU A 63 -15.37 0.04 4.12
C LEU A 63 -15.24 1.56 4.29
N GLY A 64 -14.11 2.16 3.87
CA GLY A 64 -13.83 3.59 4.09
C GLY A 64 -13.69 4.00 5.56
N GLN A 65 -13.62 3.04 6.49
CA GLN A 65 -13.50 3.26 7.93
C GLN A 65 -12.09 2.94 8.44
N GLU A 66 -11.73 3.56 9.55
CA GLU A 66 -10.48 3.36 10.26
C GLU A 66 -10.75 3.23 11.76
N PRO A 67 -10.39 2.11 12.43
CA PRO A 67 -9.82 0.89 11.86
C PRO A 67 -10.82 0.10 11.00
N GLY A 68 -10.34 -0.55 9.94
CA GLY A 68 -11.18 -1.38 9.06
C GLY A 68 -10.41 -2.43 8.25
N PRO A 69 -11.13 -3.33 7.55
CA PRO A 69 -10.51 -4.31 6.65
C PRO A 69 -9.87 -3.64 5.44
N MET A 70 -8.79 -4.25 4.94
CA MET A 70 -7.94 -3.69 3.88
C MET A 70 -7.80 -4.65 2.71
N ALA A 71 -7.54 -4.11 1.52
CA ALA A 71 -7.18 -4.89 0.33
C ALA A 71 -5.91 -4.34 -0.33
N GLU A 72 -5.01 -5.23 -0.75
CA GLU A 72 -3.85 -4.88 -1.57
C GLU A 72 -4.28 -4.69 -3.03
N LEU A 73 -4.02 -3.52 -3.61
CA LEU A 73 -4.40 -3.21 -4.99
C LEU A 73 -3.23 -2.61 -5.78
N VAL A 74 -3.15 -2.95 -7.07
CA VAL A 74 -2.30 -2.26 -8.03
C VAL A 74 -2.75 -0.79 -8.13
N SER A 75 -1.79 0.13 -8.20
CA SER A 75 -2.07 1.57 -8.14
C SER A 75 -2.96 2.05 -9.29
N SER A 76 -2.69 1.56 -10.51
CA SER A 76 -3.52 1.81 -11.69
C SER A 76 -4.96 1.30 -11.53
N THR A 77 -5.17 0.10 -11.01
CA THR A 77 -6.49 -0.47 -10.72
C THR A 77 -7.24 0.40 -9.71
N HIS A 78 -6.60 0.77 -8.60
CA HIS A 78 -7.21 1.65 -7.61
C HIS A 78 -7.60 3.01 -8.20
N LYS A 79 -6.78 3.56 -9.11
CA LYS A 79 -7.09 4.82 -9.80
C LYS A 79 -8.25 4.67 -10.78
N GLN A 80 -8.26 3.60 -11.56
CA GLN A 80 -9.28 3.35 -12.58
C GLN A 80 -10.66 3.17 -11.95
N TYR A 81 -10.75 2.41 -10.85
CA TYR A 81 -12.01 2.10 -10.17
C TYR A 81 -12.21 2.94 -8.91
N HIS A 82 -11.63 4.14 -8.87
CA HIS A 82 -11.69 5.00 -7.68
C HIS A 82 -13.13 5.28 -7.23
N LYS A 83 -14.05 5.50 -8.18
CA LYS A 83 -15.45 5.82 -7.87
C LYS A 83 -16.16 4.64 -7.24
N GLU A 84 -15.96 3.44 -7.77
CA GLU A 84 -16.56 2.20 -7.26
C GLU A 84 -15.97 1.84 -5.89
N LEU A 85 -14.66 2.02 -5.73
CA LEU A 85 -13.94 1.72 -4.49
C LEU A 85 -14.24 2.70 -3.35
N HIS A 86 -14.56 3.95 -3.65
CA HIS A 86 -14.85 4.99 -2.65
C HIS A 86 -16.30 5.46 -2.65
N GLY A 87 -17.18 4.88 -3.46
CA GLY A 87 -18.56 5.34 -3.65
C GLY A 87 -19.47 5.23 -2.43
N LEU A 88 -19.04 4.49 -1.40
CA LEU A 88 -19.75 4.38 -0.11
C LEU A 88 -19.33 5.44 0.91
N ILE A 89 -18.27 6.21 0.62
CA ILE A 89 -17.79 7.28 1.48
C ILE A 89 -18.52 8.56 1.04
N GLU A 90 -19.43 9.07 1.88
CA GLU A 90 -20.00 10.40 1.62
C GLU A 90 -18.89 11.47 1.65
N ASP A 91 -19.08 12.52 0.85
CA ASP A 91 -18.14 13.64 0.74
C ASP A 91 -17.78 14.21 2.11
N GLY A 92 -16.47 14.36 2.35
CA GLY A 92 -15.94 14.90 3.61
C GLY A 92 -15.90 13.93 4.79
N ARG A 93 -16.46 12.71 4.67
CA ARG A 93 -16.44 11.71 5.76
C ARG A 93 -15.24 10.76 5.73
N SER A 94 -14.20 11.11 4.98
CA SER A 94 -12.96 10.33 4.98
C SER A 94 -12.28 10.41 6.35
N PHE A 95 -11.91 9.26 6.91
CA PHE A 95 -11.13 9.19 8.15
C PHE A 95 -9.81 9.97 8.05
N ARG A 96 -9.34 10.28 6.83
CA ARG A 96 -8.17 11.12 6.56
C ARG A 96 -8.27 12.52 7.14
N HIS A 97 -9.48 13.04 7.34
CA HIS A 97 -9.70 14.34 7.96
C HIS A 97 -9.54 14.32 9.48
N ASP A 98 -9.56 13.13 10.10
CA ASP A 98 -9.27 12.95 11.52
C ASP A 98 -7.77 12.60 11.68
N GLY A 99 -7.03 13.48 12.37
CA GLY A 99 -5.59 13.31 12.56
C GLY A 99 -5.21 12.04 13.34
N SER A 100 -6.04 11.61 14.28
CA SER A 100 -5.82 10.38 15.06
C SER A 100 -6.03 9.16 14.18
N LEU A 101 -7.12 9.12 13.40
CA LEU A 101 -7.40 8.01 12.50
C LEU A 101 -6.36 7.95 11.37
N ASN A 102 -5.97 9.09 10.79
CA ASN A 102 -4.93 9.11 9.77
C ASN A 102 -3.59 8.59 10.31
N TYR A 103 -3.18 9.02 11.52
CA TYR A 103 -1.97 8.53 12.17
C TYR A 103 -2.03 7.02 12.47
N GLN A 104 -3.18 6.53 12.92
CA GLN A 104 -3.40 5.10 13.14
C GLN A 104 -3.25 4.30 11.84
N TYR A 105 -3.82 4.79 10.74
CA TYR A 105 -3.66 4.15 9.44
C TYR A 105 -2.21 4.14 8.98
N ASP A 106 -1.51 5.28 9.02
CA ASP A 106 -0.13 5.37 8.54
C ASP A 106 0.81 4.46 9.36
N THR A 107 0.57 4.38 10.67
CA THR A 107 1.25 3.43 11.57
C THR A 107 0.94 1.97 11.20
N PHE A 108 -0.32 1.65 10.93
CA PHE A 108 -0.71 0.32 10.48
C PHE A 108 -0.06 -0.03 9.14
N ARG A 109 -0.11 0.86 8.15
CA ARG A 109 0.47 0.65 6.82
C ARG A 109 1.95 0.34 6.90
N ASN A 110 2.71 1.10 7.68
CA ASN A 110 4.15 0.86 7.83
C ASN A 110 4.44 -0.53 8.45
N LYS A 111 3.76 -0.85 9.55
CA LYS A 111 3.91 -2.16 10.23
C LYS A 111 3.43 -3.33 9.35
N TYR A 112 2.37 -3.12 8.58
CA TYR A 112 1.82 -4.12 7.70
C TYR A 112 2.82 -4.53 6.63
N TRP A 113 3.45 -3.57 5.93
CA TRP A 113 4.41 -3.93 4.89
C TRP A 113 5.65 -4.64 5.44
N ALA A 114 6.12 -4.25 6.64
CA ALA A 114 7.18 -4.97 7.35
C ALA A 114 6.79 -6.41 7.69
N LEU A 115 5.54 -6.65 8.08
CA LEU A 115 5.00 -7.99 8.29
C LEU A 115 4.83 -8.75 6.97
N ARG A 116 4.31 -8.11 5.92
CA ARG A 116 4.09 -8.71 4.59
C ARG A 116 5.38 -9.25 3.98
N ALA A 117 6.54 -8.66 4.29
CA ALA A 117 7.85 -9.16 3.91
C ALA A 117 8.10 -10.62 4.35
N GLN A 118 7.51 -11.05 5.47
CA GLN A 118 7.69 -12.40 6.01
C GLN A 118 7.08 -13.50 5.14
N ASP A 119 6.13 -13.15 4.27
CA ASP A 119 5.56 -14.13 3.33
C ASP A 119 6.56 -14.53 2.21
N PHE A 120 7.74 -13.90 2.14
CA PHE A 120 8.75 -14.11 1.11
C PHE A 120 10.14 -14.45 1.66
N MET A 121 10.24 -14.76 2.96
CA MET A 121 11.46 -15.22 3.64
C MET A 121 11.38 -16.72 3.90
#